data_AF-A0A450SNR3-F1
#
_entry.id   AF-A0A450SNR3-F1
#
_cell.length_a   1.000
_cell.length_b   1.000
_cell.length_c   1.000
_cell.angle_alpha   90.00
_cell.angle_beta   90.00
_cell.angle_gamma   90.00
#
_symmetry.space_group_name_H-M   'P 1'
#
loop_
_entity.id
_entity.type
_entity.pdbx_description
1 polymer ?
#
loop_
_entity_poly.entity_id
_entity_poly.type
_entity_poly.pdbx_seq_one_letter_code
_entity_poly.pdbx_strand_id
1 'polypeptide(L)'
;MKTFNTAGPIQSDIHYAIPALSRWDMDEIEQLIAQRRYFVLHAPRQTGKTTCLLALMAKLNAEGNHTALYVNLEPAQSARGNVQEGIRTIIGGIA
;
A
#
# COMPACT_ATOMS: atom_id res chain seq x y z
N MET A 1 -19.06 -0.37 -20.91
CA MET A 1 -19.38 0.88 -20.18
C MET A 1 -18.88 0.71 -18.76
N LYS A 2 -18.17 1.70 -18.19
CA LYS A 2 -17.70 1.61 -16.80
C LYS A 2 -18.80 2.01 -15.82
N THR A 3 -18.72 1.55 -14.58
CA THR A 3 -19.68 1.88 -13.50
C THR A 3 -18.96 2.35 -12.24
N PHE A 4 -19.65 3.08 -11.37
CA PHE A 4 -19.12 3.37 -10.03
C PHE A 4 -19.35 2.16 -9.14
N ASN A 5 -18.29 1.68 -8.48
CA ASN A 5 -18.40 0.65 -7.46
C ASN A 5 -18.31 1.27 -6.07
N THR A 6 -19.29 0.98 -5.24
CA THR A 6 -19.38 1.44 -3.84
C THR A 6 -19.14 0.32 -2.84
N ALA A 7 -18.95 -0.93 -3.28
CA ALA A 7 -18.72 -2.09 -2.42
C ALA A 7 -17.62 -3.04 -2.95
N GLY A 8 -16.66 -3.38 -2.10
CA GLY A 8 -15.58 -4.31 -2.46
C GLY A 8 -14.48 -3.68 -3.35
N PRO A 9 -13.60 -4.52 -3.94
CA PRO A 9 -12.45 -4.04 -4.69
C PRO A 9 -12.81 -3.28 -5.98
N ILE A 10 -12.01 -2.26 -6.30
CA ILE A 10 -12.11 -1.51 -7.57
C ILE A 10 -11.33 -2.26 -8.65
N GLN A 11 -11.99 -2.56 -9.77
CA GLN A 11 -11.39 -3.17 -10.96
C GLN A 11 -11.26 -2.07 -12.03
N SER A 12 -10.04 -1.77 -12.47
CA SER A 12 -9.76 -0.58 -13.30
C SER A 12 -10.31 -0.66 -14.72
N ASP A 13 -10.56 -1.85 -15.22
CA ASP A 13 -11.13 -2.17 -16.53
C ASP A 13 -12.64 -1.89 -16.59
N ILE A 14 -13.37 -2.19 -15.51
CA ILE A 14 -14.84 -2.06 -15.46
C ILE A 14 -15.36 -0.96 -14.53
N HIS A 15 -14.56 -0.46 -13.57
CA HIS A 15 -14.98 0.58 -12.63
C HIS A 15 -14.34 1.94 -12.94
N TYR A 16 -15.10 3.03 -12.71
CA TYR A 16 -14.54 4.38 -12.68
C TYR A 16 -13.62 4.54 -11.47
N ALA A 17 -12.36 4.90 -11.72
CA ALA A 17 -11.36 5.10 -10.69
C ALA A 17 -10.27 6.06 -11.17
N ILE A 18 -9.77 6.89 -10.26
CA ILE A 18 -8.54 7.65 -10.48
C ILE A 18 -7.36 6.66 -10.38
N PRO A 19 -6.39 6.66 -11.31
CA PRO A 19 -5.19 5.81 -11.23
C PRO A 19 -4.52 5.91 -9.85
N ALA A 20 -4.09 4.79 -9.27
CA ALA A 20 -3.61 4.76 -7.88
C ALA A 20 -2.43 5.72 -7.63
N LEU A 21 -1.46 5.74 -8.53
CA LEU A 21 -0.27 6.61 -8.41
C LEU A 21 -0.57 8.09 -8.65
N SER A 22 -1.71 8.47 -9.23
CA SER A 22 -2.07 9.88 -9.43
C SER A 22 -2.91 10.46 -8.29
N ARG A 23 -3.13 9.71 -7.20
CA ARG A 23 -3.95 10.15 -6.04
C ARG A 23 -3.16 10.90 -4.96
N TRP A 24 -1.85 11.03 -5.14
CA TRP A 24 -0.90 11.65 -4.23
C TRP A 24 0.23 12.29 -5.06
N ASP A 25 1.09 13.06 -4.41
CA ASP A 25 2.26 13.67 -5.05
C ASP A 25 3.37 12.62 -5.23
N MET A 26 3.48 12.06 -6.43
CA MET A 26 4.49 11.04 -6.73
C MET A 26 5.91 11.60 -6.72
N ASP A 27 6.08 12.85 -7.15
CA ASP A 27 7.41 13.48 -7.20
C ASP A 27 7.94 13.67 -5.77
N GLU A 28 7.08 14.10 -4.84
CA GLU A 28 7.42 14.18 -3.41
C GLU A 28 7.78 12.80 -2.83
N ILE A 29 6.98 11.77 -3.11
CA ILE A 29 7.24 10.40 -2.62
C ILE A 29 8.58 9.86 -3.15
N GLU A 30 8.87 10.02 -4.44
CA GLU A 30 10.13 9.60 -5.05
C GLU A 30 11.33 10.34 -4.43
N GLN A 31 11.19 11.64 -4.15
CA GLN A 31 12.21 12.40 -3.44
C GLN A 31 12.45 11.90 -2.02
N LEU A 32 11.38 11.58 -1.27
CA LEU A 32 11.49 11.04 0.09
C LEU A 32 12.21 9.68 0.09
N ILE A 33 11.90 8.81 -0.88
CA ILE A 33 12.56 7.52 -1.06
C ILE A 33 14.04 7.71 -1.40
N ALA A 34 14.37 8.59 -2.35
CA ALA A 34 15.75 8.90 -2.74
C ALA A 34 16.58 9.42 -1.55
N GLN A 35 15.95 10.20 -0.67
CA GLN A 35 16.56 10.71 0.57
C GLN A 35 16.55 9.70 1.74
N ARG A 36 16.06 8.47 1.52
CA ARG A 36 15.95 7.40 2.53
C ARG A 36 15.16 7.82 3.77
N ARG A 37 14.11 8.62 3.57
CA ARG A 37 13.25 9.11 4.66
C ARG A 37 12.09 8.16 4.93
N TYR A 38 11.71 8.08 6.20
CA TYR A 38 10.41 7.53 6.58
C TYR A 38 9.34 8.61 6.41
N PHE A 39 8.18 8.22 5.91
CA PHE A 39 7.03 9.12 5.76
C PHE A 39 5.72 8.42 6.11
N VAL A 40 4.71 9.22 6.46
CA VAL A 40 3.37 8.75 6.81
C VAL A 40 2.40 9.29 5.79
N LEU A 41 1.65 8.39 5.13
CA LEU A 41 0.55 8.80 4.27
C LEU A 41 -0.68 9.12 5.12
N HIS A 42 -0.91 10.41 5.37
CA HIS A 42 -2.12 10.87 6.05
C HIS A 42 -3.26 11.10 5.05
N ALA A 43 -4.33 10.29 5.14
CA ALA A 43 -5.55 10.49 4.35
C ALA A 43 -6.77 9.91 5.09
N PRO A 44 -7.99 10.41 4.82
CA PRO A 44 -9.24 9.89 5.41
C PRO A 44 -9.43 8.37 5.22
N ARG A 45 -10.37 7.79 5.98
CA ARG A 45 -10.73 6.37 5.79
C ARG A 45 -11.25 6.13 4.38
N GLN A 46 -10.97 4.94 3.83
CA GLN A 46 -11.47 4.46 2.53
C GLN A 46 -11.03 5.29 1.30
N THR A 47 -9.95 6.08 1.39
CA THR A 47 -9.39 6.82 0.24
C THR A 47 -8.44 6.03 -0.65
N GLY A 48 -8.25 4.74 -0.38
CA GLY A 48 -7.40 3.86 -1.17
C GLY A 48 -5.90 3.90 -0.82
N LYS A 49 -5.52 4.32 0.40
CA LYS A 49 -4.12 4.31 0.88
C LYS A 49 -3.40 2.99 0.59
N THR A 50 -4.00 1.85 0.95
CA THR A 50 -3.44 0.52 0.69
C THR A 50 -3.26 0.27 -0.80
N THR A 51 -4.23 0.66 -1.63
CA THR A 51 -4.14 0.55 -3.09
C THR A 51 -2.99 1.38 -3.65
N CYS A 52 -2.76 2.59 -3.15
CA CYS A 52 -1.64 3.44 -3.56
C CYS A 52 -0.29 2.82 -3.15
N LEU A 53 -0.16 2.30 -1.92
CA LEU A 53 1.07 1.65 -1.45
C LEU A 53 1.40 0.38 -2.25
N LEU A 54 0.40 -0.44 -2.59
CA LEU A 54 0.59 -1.62 -3.44
C LEU A 54 1.03 -1.24 -4.87
N ALA A 55 0.44 -0.17 -5.43
CA ALA A 55 0.85 0.35 -6.73
C ALA A 55 2.28 0.91 -6.71
N LEU A 56 2.68 1.60 -5.63
CA LEU A 56 4.05 2.09 -5.43
C LEU A 56 5.04 0.92 -5.35
N MET A 57 4.73 -0.10 -4.55
CA MET A 57 5.54 -1.31 -4.46
C MET A 57 5.74 -1.96 -5.84
N ALA A 58 4.66 -2.13 -6.62
CA ALA A 58 4.73 -2.70 -7.96
C ALA A 58 5.60 -1.86 -8.91
N LYS A 59 5.46 -0.52 -8.89
CA LYS A 59 6.31 0.39 -9.67
C LYS A 59 7.79 0.28 -9.29
N LEU A 60 8.12 0.36 -8.00
CA LEU A 60 9.50 0.28 -7.51
C LEU A 60 10.17 -1.05 -7.88
N ASN A 61 9.43 -2.16 -7.78
CA ASN A 61 9.94 -3.47 -8.17
C ASN A 61 10.11 -3.60 -9.70
N ALA A 62 9.23 -2.99 -10.51
CA ALA A 62 9.35 -2.98 -11.96
C ALA A 62 10.54 -2.15 -12.47
N GLU A 63 10.94 -1.10 -11.73
CA GLU A 63 12.12 -0.29 -12.04
C GLU A 63 13.45 -1.00 -11.75
N GLY A 64 13.44 -2.02 -10.89
CA GLY A 64 14.61 -2.85 -10.57
C GLY A 64 15.67 -2.20 -9.68
N ASN A 65 15.52 -0.92 -9.32
CA ASN A 65 16.45 -0.20 -8.44
C ASN A 65 16.21 -0.51 -6.94
N HIS A 66 15.04 -1.02 -6.60
CA HIS A 66 14.62 -1.32 -5.24
C HIS A 66 13.94 -2.68 -5.16
N THR A 67 14.06 -3.32 -4.01
CA THR A 67 13.16 -4.42 -3.61
C THR A 67 12.18 -3.86 -2.59
N ALA A 68 10.96 -3.58 -3.05
CA ALA A 68 9.88 -3.07 -2.24
C ALA A 68 8.98 -4.22 -1.76
N LEU A 69 8.65 -4.18 -0.47
CA LEU A 69 7.76 -5.15 0.18
C LEU A 69 6.61 -4.42 0.88
N TYR A 70 5.40 -4.93 0.68
CA TYR A 70 4.23 -4.50 1.44
C TYR A 70 4.06 -5.41 2.66
N VAL A 71 3.86 -4.81 3.83
CA VAL A 71 3.65 -5.52 5.09
C VAL A 71 2.41 -4.97 5.78
N ASN A 72 1.48 -5.86 6.15
CA ASN A 72 0.34 -5.50 7.00
C ASN A 72 0.62 -5.92 8.45
N LEU A 73 0.61 -4.96 9.37
CA LEU A 73 0.87 -5.19 10.80
C LEU A 73 -0.41 -5.42 11.62
N GLU A 74 -1.60 -5.16 11.06
CA GLU A 74 -2.88 -5.31 11.74
C GLU A 74 -3.12 -6.72 12.32
N PRO A 75 -2.78 -7.83 11.63
CA PRO A 75 -2.99 -9.18 12.16
C PRO A 75 -2.24 -9.47 13.47
N ALA A 76 -1.09 -8.83 13.70
CA ALA A 76 -0.29 -9.03 14.91
C ALA A 76 -0.97 -8.52 16.18
N GLN A 77 -2.00 -7.67 16.08
CA GLN A 77 -2.77 -7.22 17.24
C GLN A 77 -3.37 -8.37 18.04
N SER A 78 -3.69 -9.49 17.37
CA SER A 78 -4.22 -10.70 18.00
C SER A 78 -3.23 -11.34 19.00
N ALA A 79 -1.92 -11.18 18.79
CA ALA A 79 -0.87 -11.72 19.64
C ALA A 79 -0.68 -10.95 20.97
N ARG A 80 -1.31 -9.76 21.09
CA ARG A 80 -1.19 -8.87 22.25
C ARG A 80 0.29 -8.62 22.61
N GLY A 81 0.68 -8.78 23.87
CA GLY A 81 2.07 -8.59 24.33
C GLY A 81 3.04 -9.70 23.90
N ASN A 82 2.59 -10.75 23.22
CA ASN A 82 3.48 -11.80 22.71
C ASN A 82 4.13 -11.34 21.39
N VAL A 83 5.28 -10.69 21.52
CA VAL A 83 6.05 -10.15 20.38
C VAL A 83 6.44 -11.25 19.38
N GLN A 84 6.86 -12.42 19.86
CA GLN A 84 7.31 -13.51 18.98
C GLN A 84 6.18 -13.99 18.07
N GLU A 85 4.98 -14.16 18.63
CA GLU A 85 3.81 -14.58 17.84
C GLU A 85 3.31 -13.47 16.92
N GLY A 86 3.39 -12.21 17.34
CA GLY A 86 3.07 -11.07 16.49
C GLY A 86 3.98 -11.00 15.25
N ILE A 87 5.29 -11.15 15.44
CA ILE A 87 6.27 -11.16 14.35
C ILE A 87 6.05 -12.36 13.41
N ARG A 88 5.80 -13.56 13.95
CA ARG A 88 5.48 -14.74 13.13
C ARG A 88 4.26 -14.49 12.26
N THR A 89 3.22 -13.90 12.83
CA THR A 89 1.98 -13.57 12.11
C THR A 89 2.23 -12.57 10.98
N ILE A 90 3.04 -11.53 11.22
CA ILE A 90 3.41 -10.52 10.20
C ILE A 90 4.17 -11.18 9.06
N ILE A 91 5.21 -11.94 9.37
CA ILE A 91 6.06 -12.59 8.36
C ILE A 91 5.25 -13.59 7.53
N GLY A 92 4.36 -14.35 8.16
CA GLY A 92 3.50 -15.30 7.45
C GLY A 92 2.49 -14.64 6.48
N GLY A 93 2.23 -13.34 6.63
CA GLY A 93 1.36 -12.57 5.74
C GLY A 93 2.09 -11.87 4.58
N ILE A 94 3.41 -11.99 4.51
CA ILE A 94 4.22 -11.44 3.41
C ILE A 94 4.16 -12.44 2.24
N ALA A 95 3.78 -11.96 1.06
CA ALA A 95 3.73 -12.73 -0.19
C ALA A 95 4.98 -12.48 -1.05
#